data_AF-A0A536GSH9-F1
#
_entry.id   AF-A0A536GSH9-F1
#
_cell.length_a   1.000
_cell.length_b   1.000
_cell.length_c   1.000
_cell.angle_alpha   90.00
_cell.angle_beta   90.00
_cell.angle_gamma   90.00
#
_symmetry.space_group_name_H-M   'P 1'
#
loop_
_entity.id
_entity.type
_entity.pdbx_description
1 polymer ?
#
loop_
_entity_poly.entity_id
_entity_poly.type
_entity_poly.pdbx_seq_one_letter_code
_entity_poly.pdbx_strand_id
1 'polypeptide(L)'
;VLYLLNGIFSGFAFGYVVTKVYAPGHAASTAANVVANSGLVRIGVVADLFQGTEWLFLAMTLYVLLKHVHQSAARAMVALVAVGAA
;
A
#
# COMPACT_ATOMS: atom_id res chain seq x y z
N VAL A 1 7.74 -6.70 11.73
CA VAL A 1 6.67 -5.73 12.09
C VAL A 1 6.27 -4.89 10.89
N LEU A 2 7.19 -4.15 10.26
CA LEU A 2 6.92 -3.38 9.03
C LEU A 2 6.15 -4.21 7.99
N TYR A 3 6.72 -5.35 7.58
CA TYR A 3 6.06 -6.27 6.63
C TYR A 3 4.60 -6.65 6.97
N LEU A 4 4.26 -6.82 8.25
CA LEU A 4 2.89 -7.15 8.66
C LEU A 4 1.97 -5.93 8.59
N LEU A 5 2.47 -4.76 8.98
CA LEU A 5 1.74 -3.50 8.83
C LEU A 5 1.41 -3.27 7.35
N ASN A 6 2.37 -3.51 6.46
CA ASN A 6 2.13 -3.40 5.02
C ASN A 6 0.94 -4.22 4.55
N GLY A 7 0.89 -5.51 4.93
CA GLY A 7 -0.21 -6.39 4.57
C GLY A 7 -1.56 -5.93 5.13
N ILE A 8 -1.58 -5.40 6.36
CA ILE A 8 -2.80 -4.88 6.98
C ILE A 8 -3.32 -3.64 6.24
N PHE A 9 -2.45 -2.67 5.95
CA PHE A 9 -2.85 -1.45 5.24
C PHE A 9 -3.29 -1.74 3.80
N SER A 10 -2.58 -2.62 3.11
CA SER A 10 -2.92 -3.07 1.76
C SER A 10 -4.27 -3.79 1.74
N GLY A 11 -4.48 -4.72 2.69
CA GLY A 11 -5.75 -5.42 2.86
C GLY A 11 -6.91 -4.49 3.20
N PHE A 12 -6.68 -3.46 4.02
CA PHE A 12 -7.69 -2.45 4.33
C PHE A 12 -8.05 -1.61 3.10
N ALA A 13 -7.05 -1.09 2.37
CA ALA A 13 -7.28 -0.26 1.19
C ALA A 13 -8.00 -1.04 0.08
N PHE A 14 -7.44 -2.17 -0.36
CA PHE A 14 -7.97 -2.93 -1.49
C PHE A 14 -9.13 -3.86 -1.10
N GLY A 15 -9.04 -4.52 0.06
CA GLY A 15 -10.04 -5.49 0.49
C GLY A 15 -11.30 -4.87 1.12
N TYR A 16 -11.17 -3.72 1.79
CA TYR A 16 -12.29 -3.11 2.53
C TYR A 16 -12.78 -1.79 1.90
N VAL A 17 -11.89 -0.84 1.61
CA VAL A 17 -12.32 0.48 1.10
C VAL A 17 -12.87 0.37 -0.32
N VAL A 18 -12.12 -0.29 -1.23
CA VAL A 18 -12.54 -0.43 -2.63
C VAL A 18 -13.85 -1.22 -2.76
N THR A 19 -14.03 -2.29 -1.99
CA THR A 19 -15.24 -3.12 -2.05
C THR A 19 -16.51 -2.41 -1.58
N LYS A 20 -16.38 -1.35 -0.77
CA LYS A 20 -17.50 -0.51 -0.32
C LYS A 20 -17.86 0.62 -1.26
N VAL A 21 -16.92 1.01 -2.11
CA VAL A 21 -17.04 2.20 -2.96
C VAL A 21 -17.28 1.84 -4.42
N TYR A 22 -16.61 0.80 -4.91
CA TYR A 22 -16.63 0.40 -6.31
C TYR A 22 -17.91 -0.35 -6.69
N ALA A 23 -18.65 0.17 -7.68
CA ALA A 23 -19.80 -0.48 -8.29
C ALA A 23 -19.47 -0.86 -9.75
N PRO A 24 -19.27 -2.16 -10.06
CA PRO A 24 -18.88 -2.61 -11.40
C PRO A 24 -19.85 -2.12 -12.49
N GLY A 25 -19.30 -1.53 -13.56
CA GLY A 25 -20.07 -1.03 -14.71
C GLY A 25 -20.96 0.19 -14.43
N HIS A 26 -20.97 0.73 -13.22
CA HIS A 26 -21.88 1.82 -12.80
C HIS A 26 -21.10 2.98 -12.20
N ALA A 27 -20.61 3.87 -13.05
CA ALA A 27 -19.82 5.04 -12.64
C ALA A 27 -20.60 5.99 -11.72
N ALA A 28 -21.88 6.24 -12.01
CA ALA A 28 -22.74 7.08 -11.18
C ALA A 28 -22.92 6.51 -9.76
N SER A 29 -23.15 5.20 -9.65
CA SER A 29 -23.25 4.51 -8.35
C SER A 29 -21.93 4.52 -7.60
N THR A 30 -20.80 4.35 -8.29
CA THR A 30 -19.47 4.48 -7.67
C THR A 30 -19.25 5.88 -7.09
N ALA A 31 -19.56 6.94 -7.86
CA ALA A 31 -19.42 8.32 -7.39
C ALA A 31 -20.34 8.61 -6.19
N ALA A 32 -21.58 8.12 -6.21
CA ALA A 32 -22.50 8.24 -5.08
C ALA A 32 -21.96 7.53 -3.83
N ASN A 33 -21.39 6.32 -3.98
CA ASN A 33 -20.79 5.57 -2.88
C ASN A 33 -19.54 6.26 -2.30
N VAL A 34 -18.71 6.91 -3.14
CA VAL A 34 -17.56 7.71 -2.69
C VAL A 34 -18.03 8.83 -1.76
N VAL A 35 -19.06 9.58 -2.17
CA VAL A 35 -19.60 10.70 -1.39
C VAL A 35 -20.26 10.20 -0.10
N ALA A 36 -21.06 9.14 -0.20
CA ALA A 36 -21.74 8.52 0.95
C ALA A 36 -20.74 7.94 1.98
N ASN A 37 -19.56 7.49 1.54
CA ASN A 37 -18.51 6.91 2.38
C ASN A 37 -17.28 7.82 2.49
N SER A 38 -17.44 9.14 2.39
CA SER A 38 -16.33 10.09 2.33
C SER A 38 -15.32 9.98 3.49
N GLY A 39 -15.78 9.65 4.71
CA GLY A 39 -14.89 9.39 5.85
C GLY A 39 -14.00 8.17 5.64
N LEU A 40 -14.57 7.08 5.13
CA LEU A 40 -13.84 5.85 4.82
C LEU A 40 -12.81 6.08 3.71
N VAL A 41 -13.18 6.84 2.68
CA VAL A 41 -12.28 7.21 1.57
C VAL A 41 -11.11 8.04 2.08
N ARG A 42 -11.36 9.05 2.94
CA ARG A 42 -10.29 9.87 3.53
C ARG A 42 -9.33 9.04 4.38
N ILE A 43 -9.84 8.12 5.19
CA ILE A 43 -9.00 7.19 5.98
C ILE A 43 -8.21 6.26 5.06
N GLY A 44 -8.83 5.77 3.97
CA GLY A 44 -8.16 4.98 2.94
C GLY A 44 -6.98 5.72 2.30
N VAL A 45 -7.16 7.01 1.96
CA VAL A 45 -6.08 7.85 1.43
C VAL A 45 -4.95 8.02 2.45
N VAL A 46 -5.26 8.30 3.71
CA VAL A 46 -4.23 8.42 4.77
C VAL A 46 -3.48 7.10 4.97
N ALA A 47 -4.19 5.98 4.95
CA ALA A 47 -3.61 4.64 5.04
C ALA A 47 -2.66 4.35 3.87
N ASP A 48 -3.02 4.76 2.66
CA ASP A 48 -2.20 4.60 1.46
C ASP A 48 -0.91 5.43 1.52
N LEU A 49 -1.00 6.70 1.95
CA LEU A 49 0.19 7.54 2.19
C LEU A 49 1.12 6.93 3.26
N PHE A 50 0.54 6.38 4.32
CA PHE A 50 1.31 5.71 5.37
C PHE A 50 2.00 4.45 4.84
N GLN A 51 1.30 3.66 4.03
CA GLN A 51 1.83 2.46 3.40
C GLN A 51 3.04 2.76 2.51
N GLY A 52 2.99 3.82 1.69
CA GLY A 52 4.14 4.22 0.87
C GLY A 52 5.37 4.57 1.71
N THR A 53 5.17 5.26 2.84
CA THR A 53 6.25 5.58 3.79
C THR A 53 6.81 4.32 4.43
N GLU A 54 5.95 3.42 4.88
CA GLU A 54 6.32 2.14 5.50
C GLU A 54 7.10 1.23 4.52
N TRP A 55 6.75 1.23 3.24
CA TRP A 55 7.49 0.52 2.19
C TRP A 55 8.95 0.98 2.04
N LEU A 56 9.21 2.28 2.14
CA LEU A 56 10.58 2.80 2.12
C LEU A 56 11.40 2.30 3.31
N PHE A 57 10.82 2.32 4.52
CA PHE A 57 11.46 1.79 5.71
C PHE A 57 11.69 0.28 5.64
N LEU A 58 10.74 -0.46 5.05
CA LEU A 58 10.87 -1.89 4.82
C LEU A 58 12.02 -2.19 3.85
N ALA A 59 12.13 -1.47 2.73
CA ALA A 59 13.25 -1.59 1.79
C ALA A 59 14.60 -1.36 2.47
N MET A 60 14.74 -0.28 3.24
CA MET A 60 15.98 0.02 3.97
C MET A 60 16.34 -1.06 4.99
N THR A 61 15.34 -1.53 5.74
CA THR A 61 15.53 -2.58 6.76
C THR A 61 16.01 -3.88 6.11
N LEU A 62 15.33 -4.31 5.04
CA LEU A 62 15.69 -5.52 4.33
C LEU A 62 17.04 -5.38 3.61
N TYR A 63 17.41 -4.18 3.13
CA TYR A 63 18.73 -3.94 2.56
C TYR A 63 19.84 -4.16 3.60
N VAL A 64 19.68 -3.59 4.80
CA VAL A 64 20.65 -3.78 5.90
C VAL A 64 20.74 -5.24 6.31
N LEU A 65 19.64 -5.98 6.25
CA LEU A 65 19.61 -7.41 6.55
C LEU A 65 20.34 -8.23 5.48
N LEU A 66 19.99 -8.04 4.19
CA LEU A 66 20.50 -8.85 3.08
C LEU A 66 21.89 -8.46 2.60
N LYS A 67 22.35 -7.22 2.85
CA LYS A 67 23.66 -6.75 2.33
C LYS A 67 24.83 -7.62 2.79
N HIS A 68 24.72 -8.24 3.97
CA HIS A 68 25.76 -9.11 4.54
C HIS A 68 25.77 -10.51 3.92
N VAL A 69 24.67 -10.93 3.28
CA VAL A 69 24.53 -12.24 2.64
C VAL A 69 24.84 -12.13 1.14
N HIS A 70 24.17 -11.20 0.45
CA HIS A 70 24.35 -11.01 -1.00
C HIS A 70 23.97 -9.58 -1.43
N GLN A 71 24.97 -8.73 -1.60
CA GLN A 71 24.78 -7.28 -1.84
C GLN A 71 24.02 -6.96 -3.13
N SER A 72 24.19 -7.73 -4.20
CA SER A 72 23.46 -7.53 -5.45
C SER A 72 21.97 -7.86 -5.31
N ALA A 73 21.64 -8.93 -4.57
CA ALA A 73 20.25 -9.29 -4.29
C ALA A 73 19.57 -8.24 -3.40
N ALA A 74 20.30 -7.72 -2.39
CA ALA A 74 19.80 -6.62 -1.56
C ALA A 74 19.47 -5.37 -2.39
N ARG A 75 20.32 -5.00 -3.35
CA ARG A 75 20.08 -3.87 -4.26
C ARG A 75 18.91 -4.11 -5.20
N ALA A 76 18.81 -5.32 -5.77
CA ALA A 76 17.68 -5.69 -6.64
C ALA A 76 16.35 -5.58 -5.89
N MET A 77 16.30 -6.06 -4.65
CA MET A 77 15.11 -5.96 -3.80
C MET A 77 14.74 -4.49 -3.50
N VAL A 78 15.70 -3.61 -3.19
CA VAL A 78 15.41 -2.17 -3.03
C VAL A 78 14.87 -1.56 -4.33
N ALA A 79 15.42 -1.93 -5.48
CA ALA A 79 14.94 -1.46 -6.78
C ALA A 79 13.49 -1.92 -7.04
N LEU A 80 13.16 -3.18 -6.73
CA LEU A 80 11.80 -3.71 -6.86
C LEU A 80 10.81 -2.97 -5.96
N VAL A 81 11.19 -2.71 -4.71
CA VAL A 81 10.36 -1.92 -3.78
C VAL A 81 10.23 -0.47 -4.25
N ALA A 82 11.29 0.15 -4.76
CA ALA A 82 11.23 1.51 -5.27
C ALA A 82 10.33 1.64 -6.52
N VAL A 83 10.38 0.66 -7.43
CA VAL A 83 9.51 0.63 -8.61
C VAL A 83 8.05 0.38 -8.22
N GLY A 84 7.78 -0.53 -7.28
CA GLY A 84 6.40 -0.78 -6.86
C GLY A 84 5.79 0.32 -5.99
N ALA A 85 6.61 1.23 -5.43
CA ALA A 85 6.15 2.40 -4.67
C ALA A 85 5.76 3.58 -5.57
N ALA A 86 6.19 3.56 -6.84
CA ALA A 86 5.98 4.63 -7.83
C ALA A 86 4.72 4.38 -8.67
#